data_AF-A0A9E1VJX6-F1
#
_entry.id   AF-A0A9E1VJX6-F1
#
_cell.length_a   1.000
_cell.length_b   1.000
_cell.length_c   1.000
_cell.angle_alpha   90.00
_cell.angle_beta   90.00
_cell.angle_gamma   90.00
#
_symmetry.space_group_name_H-M   'P 1'
#
loop_
_entity.id
_entity.type
_entity.pdbx_description
1 polymer ?
#
loop_
_entity_poly.entity_id
_entity_poly.type
_entity_poly.pdbx_seq_one_letter_code
_entity_poly.pdbx_strand_id
1 'polypeptide(L)'
;MDIRAATIADSDVIKNIHLNAFPESESALVSKVAVDLLNIPTRPKVMHWVAEVDDVVVGHVAFSPVTVKGAGDFSGYILAPLGVVPAHQRCGIGSRMVKYGVQQL
;
A
#
# COMPACT_ATOMS: atom_id res chain seq x y z
N MET A 1 7.00 -12.64 -10.53
CA MET A 1 6.26 -11.68 -9.70
C MET A 1 7.25 -11.05 -8.77
N ASP A 2 7.45 -9.75 -8.90
CA ASP A 2 8.42 -8.98 -8.13
C ASP A 2 7.73 -7.95 -7.24
N ILE A 3 8.42 -7.53 -6.18
CA ILE A 3 7.95 -6.45 -5.30
C ILE A 3 9.01 -5.36 -5.34
N ARG A 4 8.61 -4.14 -5.67
CA ARG A 4 9.50 -2.97 -5.72
C ARG A 4 8.91 -1.79 -4.99
N ALA A 5 9.78 -0.86 -4.58
CA ALA A 5 9.34 0.40 -4.02
C ALA A 5 8.49 1.15 -5.05
N ALA A 6 7.38 1.74 -4.59
CA ALA A 6 6.58 2.62 -5.44
C ALA A 6 7.26 3.99 -5.58
N THR A 7 7.01 4.63 -6.70
CA THR A 7 7.44 5.99 -7.02
C THR A 7 6.23 6.86 -7.32
N ILE A 8 6.42 8.18 -7.40
CA ILE A 8 5.34 9.10 -7.78
C ILE A 8 4.80 8.80 -9.19
N ALA A 9 5.62 8.21 -10.08
CA ALA A 9 5.17 7.79 -11.40
C ALA A 9 4.15 6.64 -11.34
N ASP A 10 4.08 5.89 -10.23
CA ASP A 10 3.08 4.83 -10.03
C ASP A 10 1.71 5.36 -9.56
N SER A 11 1.53 6.68 -9.42
CA SER A 11 0.31 7.28 -8.84
C SER A 11 -0.98 6.84 -9.55
N ASP A 12 -1.00 6.87 -10.88
CA ASP A 12 -2.20 6.52 -11.65
C ASP A 12 -2.52 5.02 -11.55
N VAL A 13 -1.50 4.15 -11.59
CA VAL A 13 -1.73 2.71 -11.45
C VAL A 13 -2.13 2.33 -10.02
N ILE A 14 -1.57 2.98 -9.01
CA ILE A 14 -1.97 2.82 -7.61
C ILE A 14 -3.42 3.25 -7.40
N LYS A 15 -3.81 4.41 -7.95
CA LYS A 15 -5.19 4.88 -7.92
C LYS A 15 -6.13 3.82 -8.50
N ASN A 16 -5.81 3.31 -9.70
CA ASN A 16 -6.63 2.32 -10.39
C ASN A 16 -6.70 0.98 -9.63
N ILE A 17 -5.61 0.53 -9.01
CA ILE A 17 -5.64 -0.67 -8.15
C ILE A 17 -6.69 -0.51 -7.06
N HIS A 18 -6.65 0.59 -6.32
CA HIS A 18 -7.56 0.79 -5.18
C HIS A 18 -8.99 1.07 -5.61
N LEU A 19 -9.20 1.68 -6.78
CA LEU A 19 -10.53 1.80 -7.39
C LEU A 19 -11.16 0.44 -7.71
N ASN A 20 -10.35 -0.53 -8.16
CA ASN A 20 -10.84 -1.84 -8.56
C ASN A 20 -10.81 -2.89 -7.43
N ALA A 21 -9.99 -2.69 -6.40
CA ALA A 21 -9.84 -3.64 -5.30
C ALA A 21 -10.90 -3.49 -4.20
N PHE A 22 -11.53 -2.32 -4.09
CA PHE A 22 -12.51 -1.99 -3.05
C PHE A 22 -13.91 -1.81 -3.65
N PRO A 23 -14.99 -2.02 -2.87
CA PRO A 23 -16.35 -1.74 -3.31
C PRO A 23 -16.56 -0.28 -3.72
N GLU A 24 -17.49 -0.03 -4.64
CA GLU A 24 -17.81 1.31 -5.16
C GLU A 24 -18.06 2.33 -4.03
N SER A 25 -18.72 1.90 -2.95
CA SER A 25 -19.05 2.73 -1.79
C SER A 25 -17.85 3.37 -1.09
N GLU A 26 -16.64 2.82 -1.23
CA GLU A 26 -15.44 3.32 -0.55
C GLU A 26 -14.21 3.47 -1.45
N SER A 27 -14.20 2.83 -2.62
CA SER A 27 -13.06 2.78 -3.55
C SER A 27 -12.49 4.17 -3.92
N ALA A 28 -13.36 5.18 -4.09
CA ALA A 28 -12.95 6.55 -4.36
C ALA A 28 -12.17 7.18 -3.18
N LEU A 29 -12.61 6.93 -1.94
CA LEU A 29 -11.92 7.40 -0.74
C LEU A 29 -10.60 6.65 -0.54
N VAL A 30 -10.61 5.33 -0.68
CA VAL A 30 -9.41 4.50 -0.48
C VAL A 30 -8.33 4.80 -1.53
N SER A 31 -8.71 4.94 -2.80
CA SER A 31 -7.77 5.31 -3.87
C SER A 31 -7.18 6.70 -3.67
N LYS A 32 -7.99 7.67 -3.21
CA LYS A 32 -7.50 8.99 -2.83
C LYS A 32 -6.49 8.90 -1.68
N VAL A 33 -6.79 8.16 -0.61
CA VAL A 33 -5.88 7.97 0.52
C VAL A 33 -4.56 7.32 0.06
N ALA A 34 -4.62 6.32 -0.82
CA ALA A 34 -3.42 5.65 -1.34
C ALA A 34 -2.47 6.63 -2.07
N VAL A 35 -3.02 7.49 -2.93
CA VAL A 35 -2.24 8.50 -3.68
C VAL A 35 -1.79 9.65 -2.79
N ASP A 36 -2.64 10.12 -1.88
CA ASP A 36 -2.29 11.20 -0.95
C ASP A 36 -1.14 10.75 -0.02
N LEU A 37 -1.16 9.51 0.47
CA LEU A 37 -0.07 8.92 1.27
C LEU A 37 1.24 8.77 0.48
N LEU A 38 1.18 8.48 -0.82
CA LEU A 38 2.38 8.37 -1.66
C LEU A 38 3.17 9.69 -1.73
N ASN A 39 2.46 10.81 -1.56
CA ASN A 39 3.01 12.16 -1.69
C ASN A 39 3.23 12.87 -0.35
N ILE A 40 2.83 12.29 0.78
CA ILE A 40 2.91 12.95 2.08
C ILE A 40 4.35 12.91 2.65
N PRO A 41 4.94 14.05 3.03
CA PRO A 41 6.25 14.07 3.66
C PRO A 41 6.12 13.73 5.15
N THR A 42 6.58 12.54 5.55
CA THR A 42 6.62 12.11 6.97
C THR A 42 8.05 11.79 7.41
N ARG A 43 8.26 11.75 8.73
CA ARG A 43 9.48 11.22 9.35
C ARG A 43 9.10 10.26 10.49
N PRO A 44 9.40 8.95 10.39
CA PRO A 44 9.93 8.21 9.24
C PRO A 44 9.11 8.36 7.96
N LYS A 45 9.63 7.97 6.79
CA LYS A 45 8.89 8.05 5.53
C LYS A 45 7.79 6.97 5.48
N VAL A 46 6.64 7.26 4.86
CA VAL A 46 5.70 6.21 4.46
C VAL A 46 6.37 5.32 3.42
N MET A 47 6.37 4.01 3.66
CA MET A 47 6.88 3.03 2.69
C MET A 47 5.74 2.53 1.81
N HIS A 48 6.00 2.45 0.51
CA HIS A 48 5.04 2.01 -0.48
C HIS A 48 5.67 0.90 -1.32
N TRP A 49 4.94 -0.19 -1.49
CA TRP A 49 5.37 -1.32 -2.30
C TRP A 49 4.32 -1.64 -3.35
N VAL A 50 4.77 -1.90 -4.57
CA VAL A 50 3.94 -2.42 -5.65
C VAL A 50 4.37 -3.85 -5.99
N ALA A 51 3.39 -4.70 -6.30
CA ALA A 51 3.64 -6.04 -6.82
C ALA A 51 3.45 -6.05 -8.33
N GLU A 52 4.41 -6.63 -9.04
CA GLU A 52 4.47 -6.66 -10.50
C GLU A 52 4.44 -8.10 -11.01
N VAL A 53 3.60 -8.38 -12.01
CA VAL A 53 3.47 -9.67 -12.69
C VAL A 53 3.51 -9.38 -14.19
N ASP A 54 4.46 -9.99 -14.90
CA ASP A 54 4.65 -9.79 -16.34
C ASP A 54 4.71 -8.29 -16.73
N ASP A 55 5.54 -7.52 -16.00
CA ASP A 55 5.70 -6.06 -16.13
C ASP A 55 4.44 -5.22 -15.85
N VAL A 56 3.38 -5.83 -15.31
CA VAL A 56 2.14 -5.15 -14.93
C VAL A 56 2.04 -5.04 -13.41
N VAL A 57 1.85 -3.83 -12.91
CA VAL A 57 1.60 -3.56 -11.49
C VAL A 57 0.17 -4.00 -11.12
N VAL A 58 0.07 -5.01 -10.26
CA VAL A 58 -1.20 -5.69 -9.90
C VAL A 58 -1.60 -5.50 -8.44
N GLY A 59 -0.75 -4.91 -7.62
CA GLY A 59 -1.05 -4.63 -6.22
C GLY A 59 -0.25 -3.48 -5.63
N HIS A 60 -0.78 -2.86 -4.58
CA HIS A 60 -0.16 -1.77 -3.83
C HIS A 60 -0.41 -1.95 -2.32
N VAL A 61 0.62 -1.70 -1.51
CA VAL A 61 0.50 -1.61 -0.06
C VAL A 61 1.32 -0.43 0.48
N ALA A 62 0.74 0.30 1.44
CA ALA A 62 1.42 1.37 2.16
C ALA A 62 1.61 1.02 3.65
N PHE A 63 2.73 1.47 4.20
CA PHE A 63 3.10 1.39 5.62
C PHE A 63 3.43 2.80 6.12
N SER A 64 2.54 3.41 6.89
CA SER A 64 2.72 4.76 7.44
C SER A 64 3.14 4.71 8.90
N PRO A 65 4.16 5.47 9.33
CA PRO A 65 4.60 5.44 10.72
C PRO A 65 3.55 6.06 11.64
N VAL A 66 3.43 5.51 12.84
CA VAL A 66 2.57 6.02 13.90
C VAL A 66 3.34 6.02 15.22
N THR A 67 3.09 7.03 16.05
CA THR A 67 3.55 7.07 17.44
C THR A 67 2.36 7.35 18.32
N VAL A 68 2.15 6.50 19.32
CA VAL A 68 1.06 6.63 20.29
C VAL A 68 1.68 6.94 21.65
N LYS A 69 1.23 8.04 22.25
CA LYS A 69 1.66 8.48 23.57
C LYS A 69 0.67 8.05 24.64
N GLY A 70 1.13 7.57 25.80
CA GLY A 70 0.26 7.12 26.88
C GLY A 70 0.97 6.36 28.00
N ALA A 71 0.27 5.44 28.68
CA ALA A 71 0.84 4.62 29.77
C ALA A 71 1.94 3.62 29.34
N GLY A 72 2.30 3.64 28.05
CA GLY A 72 3.41 2.94 27.44
C GLY A 72 3.57 3.50 26.03
N ASP A 73 4.47 4.46 25.87
CA ASP A 73 4.76 5.06 24.57
C ASP A 73 5.23 3.96 23.60
N PHE A 74 4.63 3.91 22.41
CA PHE A 74 5.08 3.01 21.37
C PHE A 74 5.08 3.66 19.99
N SER A 75 6.02 3.22 19.16
CA SER A 75 6.10 3.56 17.75
C SER A 75 5.89 2.30 16.92
N GLY A 76 5.26 2.44 15.77
CA GLY A 76 4.98 1.35 14.85
C GLY A 76 4.61 1.87 13.47
N TYR A 77 4.07 0.99 12.65
CA TYR A 77 3.57 1.35 11.33
C TYR A 77 2.16 0.81 11.14
N ILE A 78 1.31 1.62 10.50
CA ILE A 78 -0.02 1.25 10.06
C ILE A 78 0.10 0.69 8.64
N LEU A 79 -0.34 -0.54 8.44
CA LEU A 79 -0.48 -1.15 7.12
C LEU A 79 -1.84 -0.76 6.54
N ALA A 80 -1.88 0.30 5.73
CA ALA A 80 -3.06 0.68 4.97
C ALA A 80 -2.75 1.77 3.92
N PRO A 81 -3.43 1.73 2.75
CA PRO A 81 -4.30 0.65 2.28
C PRO A 81 -3.50 -0.49 1.63
N LEU A 82 -4.08 -1.69 1.58
CA LEU A 82 -3.60 -2.83 0.80
C LEU A 82 -4.65 -3.18 -0.26
N GLY A 83 -4.25 -3.20 -1.53
CA GLY A 83 -5.12 -3.52 -2.65
C GLY A 83 -4.41 -4.41 -3.66
N VAL A 84 -5.14 -5.38 -4.22
CA VAL A 84 -4.71 -6.23 -5.34
C VAL A 84 -5.86 -6.25 -6.35
N VAL A 85 -5.56 -6.09 -7.63
CA VAL A 85 -6.60 -6.09 -8.68
C VAL A 85 -7.40 -7.39 -8.66
N PRO A 86 -8.72 -7.38 -8.92
CA PRO A 86 -9.59 -8.55 -8.78
C PRO A 86 -9.09 -9.81 -9.46
N ALA A 87 -8.55 -9.68 -10.69
CA ALA A 87 -8.01 -10.80 -11.47
C ALA A 87 -6.83 -11.54 -10.80
N HIS A 88 -6.15 -10.90 -9.84
CA HIS A 88 -4.98 -11.43 -9.15
C HIS A 88 -5.20 -11.64 -7.63
N GLN A 89 -6.44 -11.48 -7.16
CA GLN A 89 -6.81 -11.77 -5.78
C GLN A 89 -6.82 -13.29 -5.50
N ARG A 90 -6.73 -13.67 -4.23
CA ARG A 90 -6.69 -15.08 -3.77
C ARG A 90 -5.50 -15.90 -4.30
N CYS A 91 -4.52 -15.27 -4.94
CA CYS A 91 -3.25 -15.88 -5.39
C CYS A 91 -2.09 -15.69 -4.40
N GLY A 92 -2.37 -15.21 -3.18
CA GLY A 92 -1.37 -14.97 -2.14
C GLY A 92 -0.48 -13.73 -2.34
N ILE A 93 -0.74 -12.89 -3.36
CA ILE A 93 0.02 -11.66 -3.63
C ILE A 93 -0.01 -10.72 -2.43
N GLY A 94 -1.21 -10.39 -1.91
CA GLY A 94 -1.34 -9.50 -0.76
C GLY A 94 -0.54 -10.00 0.45
N SER A 95 -0.60 -11.30 0.76
CA SER A 95 0.18 -11.89 1.85
C SER A 95 1.70 -11.78 1.63
N ARG A 96 2.18 -11.97 0.38
CA ARG A 96 3.60 -11.77 0.05
C ARG A 96 4.01 -10.31 0.22
N MET A 97 3.17 -9.36 -0.20
CA MET A 97 3.41 -7.93 -0.03
C MET A 97 3.48 -7.53 1.45
N VAL A 98 2.57 -8.04 2.29
CA VAL A 98 2.62 -7.80 3.74
C VAL A 98 3.91 -8.33 4.35
N LYS A 99 4.26 -9.59 4.06
CA LYS A 99 5.50 -10.20 4.59
C LYS A 99 6.75 -9.45 4.15
N TYR A 100 6.82 -9.09 2.87
CA TYR A 100 7.93 -8.30 2.33
C TYR A 100 8.02 -6.95 3.04
N GLY A 101 6.91 -6.20 3.12
CA GLY A 101 6.90 -4.89 3.77
C GLY A 101 7.30 -4.93 5.24
N VAL A 102 6.85 -5.94 5.99
CA VAL A 102 7.25 -6.14 7.40
C VAL A 102 8.74 -6.44 7.55
N GLN A 103 9.36 -7.15 6.59
CA GLN A 103 10.80 -7.40 6.59
C GLN A 103 11.65 -6.14 6.30
N GLN A 104 11.03 -5.05 5.82
CA GLN A 104 11.70 -3.77 5.55
C GLN A 104 11.50 -2.73 6.66
N LEU A 105 10.77 -3.07 7.73
CA LEU A 105 10.55 -2.22 8.92
C LEU A 105 11.72 -2.35 9.90
#